data_AF-A0A3N4LNC3-F1
#
_entry.id   AF-A0A3N4LNC3-F1
#
_cell.length_a   1.000
_cell.length_b   1.000
_cell.length_c   1.000
_cell.angle_alpha   90.00
_cell.angle_beta   90.00
_cell.angle_gamma   90.00
#
_symmetry.space_group_name_H-M   'P 1'
#
loop_
_entity.id
_entity.type
_entity.pdbx_description
1 polymer ?
#
loop_
_entity_poly.entity_id
_entity_poly.type
_entity_poly.pdbx_seq_one_letter_code
_entity_poly.pdbx_strand_id
1 'polypeptide(L)'
;MDNPLEHTADETIRALNLRLRRLEYLLHGGSPTMSLSEPPPLPPLSTLTRENSVRARIDSLDKQLLALYNRHPTVRAVLDLYVQYPTLFSSPHLPTPLPQHLFPPNPALPSSSLSPAEKFTTILATSTAYQTFSSQLNSIMDSPIPNPNTSIELISLIPRINKVELLQEAQIKEISELRKRSARLLERWYLVGVEGGNECAAEWEERTGVVERVVGRVERGIREEMGQGVLG
;
A
#
# COMPACT_ATOMS: atom_id res chain seq x y z
N MET A 1 12.53 43.23 63.30
CA MET A 1 13.74 42.38 63.25
C MET A 1 13.23 41.01 62.90
N ASP A 2 13.09 40.76 61.60
CA ASP A 2 12.44 39.54 61.13
C ASP A 2 13.48 38.43 61.28
N ASN A 3 13.18 37.45 62.14
CA ASN A 3 14.14 36.40 62.46
C ASN A 3 14.46 35.61 61.18
N PRO A 4 15.73 35.50 60.76
CA PRO A 4 16.10 34.81 59.52
C PRO A 4 15.72 33.31 59.54
N LEU A 5 15.54 32.76 60.74
CA LEU A 5 15.04 31.41 60.97
C LEU A 5 13.56 31.26 60.62
N GLU A 6 12.73 32.28 60.89
CA GLU A 6 11.31 32.28 60.52
C GLU A 6 11.15 32.38 59.00
N HIS A 7 12.00 33.15 58.33
CA HIS A 7 11.98 33.27 56.87
C HIS A 7 12.35 31.97 56.14
N THR A 8 13.36 31.25 56.63
CA THR A 8 13.77 29.95 56.03
C THR A 8 12.73 28.85 56.32
N ALA A 9 12.08 28.87 57.48
CA ALA A 9 10.96 27.99 57.79
C ALA A 9 9.78 28.23 56.82
N ASP A 10 9.41 29.49 56.58
CA ASP A 10 8.33 29.83 55.64
C ASP A 10 8.65 29.42 54.20
N GLU A 11 9.89 29.61 53.75
CA GLU A 11 10.32 29.24 52.40
C GLU A 11 10.29 27.72 52.19
N THR A 12 10.76 26.95 53.18
CA THR A 12 10.72 25.48 53.11
C THR A 12 9.29 24.94 53.16
N ILE A 13 8.41 25.53 53.97
CA ILE A 13 6.98 25.18 54.00
C ILE A 13 6.32 25.50 52.66
N ARG A 14 6.61 26.66 52.05
CA ARG A 14 6.09 27.02 50.72
C ARG A 14 6.61 26.06 49.65
N ALA A 15 7.89 25.70 49.67
CA ALA A 15 8.47 24.74 48.74
C ALA A 15 7.84 23.35 48.89
N LEU A 16 7.57 22.91 50.12
CA LEU A 16 6.88 21.64 50.40
C LEU A 16 5.44 21.66 49.89
N ASN A 17 4.70 22.75 50.16
CA ASN A 17 3.32 22.92 49.72
C ASN A 17 3.22 22.94 48.18
N LEU A 18 4.18 23.60 47.51
CA LEU A 18 4.26 23.60 46.06
C LEU A 18 4.53 22.20 45.50
N ARG A 19 5.46 21.45 46.11
CA ARG A 19 5.72 20.05 45.72
C ARG A 19 4.52 19.14 45.96
N LEU A 20 3.81 19.31 47.07
CA LEU A 20 2.63 18.50 47.40
C LEU A 20 1.49 18.78 46.42
N ARG A 21 1.22 20.05 46.11
CA ARG A 21 0.27 20.44 45.06
C ARG A 21 0.66 19.90 43.68
N ARG A 22 1.95 19.86 43.36
CA ARG A 22 2.45 19.25 42.11
C ARG A 22 2.23 17.74 42.09
N LEU A 23 2.47 17.03 43.20
CA LEU A 23 2.21 15.60 43.30
C LEU A 23 0.71 15.29 43.24
N GLU A 24 -0.11 16.12 43.88
CA GLU A 24 -1.56 16.02 43.81
C GLU A 24 -2.05 16.22 42.36
N TYR A 25 -1.54 17.25 41.67
CA TYR A 25 -1.80 17.47 40.25
C TYR A 25 -1.38 16.27 39.39
N LEU A 26 -0.17 15.74 39.61
CA LEU A 26 0.33 14.58 38.87
C LEU A 26 -0.45 13.29 39.16
N LEU A 27 -1.04 13.14 40.35
CA LEU A 27 -1.77 11.94 40.73
C LEU A 27 -3.24 11.96 40.27
N HIS A 28 -3.85 13.15 40.21
CA HIS A 28 -5.27 13.33 39.89
C HIS A 28 -5.50 13.84 38.46
N GLY A 29 -4.45 14.25 37.75
CA GLY A 29 -4.47 14.48 36.30
C GLY A 29 -5.46 15.56 35.83
N GLY A 30 -5.85 16.50 36.69
CA GLY A 30 -6.80 17.56 36.33
C GLY A 30 -6.09 18.73 35.68
N SER A 31 -6.29 18.97 34.39
CA SER A 31 -5.96 20.24 33.74
C SER A 31 -7.10 21.24 33.96
N PRO A 32 -6.94 22.25 34.82
CA PRO A 32 -7.32 23.60 34.47
C PRO A 32 -6.10 24.23 33.81
N THR A 33 -6.31 24.72 32.60
CA THR A 33 -5.47 25.71 31.93
C THR A 33 -4.63 26.52 32.93
N MET A 34 -3.31 26.34 32.86
CA MET A 34 -2.36 27.22 33.54
C MET A 34 -2.37 28.57 32.82
N SER A 35 -3.45 29.34 32.99
CA SER A 35 -3.42 30.79 32.78
C SER A 35 -2.77 31.38 34.02
N LEU A 36 -1.55 31.88 33.85
CA LEU A 36 -0.84 32.72 34.81
C LEU A 36 -1.56 34.08 34.92
N SER A 37 -2.76 34.09 35.50
CA SER A 37 -3.39 35.28 36.07
C SER A 37 -4.63 34.80 36.81
N GLU A 38 -4.73 35.19 38.08
CA GLU A 38 -5.89 35.05 38.97
C GLU A 38 -6.00 33.76 39.82
N PRO A 39 -6.25 33.86 41.14
CA PRO A 39 -6.40 32.70 42.01
C PRO A 39 -7.82 32.12 41.85
N PRO A 40 -7.98 30.87 41.39
CA PRO A 40 -9.30 30.29 41.25
C PRO A 40 -9.85 29.87 42.61
N PRO A 41 -11.17 29.97 42.83
CA PRO A 41 -11.81 29.52 44.07
C PRO A 41 -11.65 28.01 44.23
N LEU A 42 -11.36 27.60 45.46
CA LEU A 42 -11.22 26.19 45.87
C LEU A 42 -12.43 25.37 45.37
N PRO A 43 -12.25 24.41 44.46
CA PRO A 43 -13.32 23.50 44.12
C PRO A 43 -13.58 22.51 45.28
N PRO A 44 -14.84 22.12 45.52
CA PRO A 44 -15.19 21.21 46.60
C PRO A 44 -14.58 19.82 46.38
N LEU A 45 -14.18 19.18 47.48
CA LEU A 45 -13.58 17.85 47.61
C LEU A 45 -14.40 16.68 47.01
N SER A 46 -15.51 16.96 46.32
CA SER A 46 -16.53 16.00 45.90
C SER A 46 -16.50 15.67 44.40
N THR A 47 -15.66 16.34 43.60
CA THR A 47 -15.41 15.98 42.19
C THR A 47 -14.20 15.04 42.01
N LEU A 48 -13.77 14.39 43.09
CA LEU A 48 -12.88 13.23 43.10
C LEU A 48 -13.58 12.03 42.41
N THR A 49 -13.88 12.16 41.12
CA THR A 49 -14.18 10.99 40.31
C THR A 49 -12.89 10.19 40.24
N ARG A 50 -12.87 9.09 41.00
CA ARG A 50 -11.85 8.02 40.95
C ARG A 50 -11.50 7.59 39.51
N GLU A 51 -12.43 7.84 38.59
CA GLU A 51 -12.39 7.62 37.15
C GLU A 51 -11.37 8.51 36.42
N ASN A 52 -11.06 9.71 36.92
CA ASN A 52 -10.07 10.63 36.33
C ASN A 52 -8.67 10.48 36.94
N SER A 53 -8.49 9.59 37.93
CA SER A 53 -7.18 9.35 38.55
C SER A 53 -6.20 8.74 37.54
N VAL A 54 -4.91 9.12 37.65
CA VAL A 54 -3.85 8.55 36.81
C VAL A 54 -3.80 7.03 36.89
N ARG A 55 -4.13 6.44 38.04
CA ARG A 55 -4.22 4.99 38.19
C ARG A 55 -5.32 4.37 37.31
N ALA A 56 -6.53 4.93 37.34
CA ALA A 56 -7.62 4.47 36.49
C ALA A 56 -7.30 4.61 35.00
N ARG A 57 -6.58 5.69 34.63
CA ARG A 57 -6.11 5.89 33.25
C ARG A 57 -5.03 4.87 32.85
N ILE A 58 -4.06 4.59 33.72
CA ILE A 58 -3.05 3.55 33.49
C ILE A 58 -3.73 2.18 33.33
N ASP A 59 -4.68 1.84 34.21
CA ASP A 59 -5.43 0.58 34.13
C ASP A 59 -6.24 0.48 32.82
N SER A 60 -6.80 1.61 32.34
CA SER A 60 -7.51 1.65 31.07
C SER A 60 -6.59 1.45 29.86
N LEU A 61 -5.40 2.07 29.89
CA LEU A 61 -4.38 1.93 28.86
C LEU A 61 -3.80 0.53 28.83
N ASP A 62 -3.60 -0.08 29.99
CA ASP A 62 -3.12 -1.46 30.11
C ASP A 62 -4.14 -2.43 29.49
N LYS A 63 -5.43 -2.28 29.81
CA LYS A 63 -6.49 -3.07 29.16
C LYS A 63 -6.51 -2.89 27.64
N GLN A 64 -6.34 -1.65 27.15
CA GLN A 64 -6.28 -1.38 25.71
C GLN A 64 -5.02 -1.96 25.06
N LEU A 65 -3.87 -1.88 25.73
CA LEU A 65 -2.61 -2.45 25.26
C LEU A 65 -2.69 -3.97 25.21
N LEU A 66 -3.25 -4.62 26.23
CA LEU A 66 -3.50 -6.06 26.23
C LEU A 66 -4.45 -6.48 25.10
N ALA A 67 -5.50 -5.69 24.84
CA ALA A 67 -6.39 -5.92 23.70
C ALA A 67 -5.64 -5.80 22.35
N LEU A 68 -4.75 -4.82 22.21
CA LEU A 68 -3.93 -4.64 21.01
C LEU A 68 -2.85 -5.72 20.87
N TYR A 69 -2.23 -6.14 21.97
CA TYR A 69 -1.27 -7.23 22.02
C TYR A 69 -1.88 -8.54 21.50
N ASN A 70 -3.10 -8.85 21.94
CA ASN A 70 -3.80 -10.05 21.50
C ASN A 70 -4.31 -9.94 20.06
N ARG A 71 -4.62 -8.73 19.58
CA ARG A 71 -5.21 -8.51 18.25
C ARG A 71 -4.16 -8.41 17.14
N HIS A 72 -2.97 -7.87 17.41
CA HIS A 72 -2.01 -7.54 16.37
C HIS A 72 -0.60 -8.13 16.63
N PRO A 73 -0.09 -9.03 15.76
CA PRO A 73 1.19 -9.71 15.97
C PRO A 73 2.41 -8.77 15.91
N THR A 74 2.29 -7.61 15.24
CA THR A 74 3.39 -6.63 15.19
C THR A 74 3.63 -5.94 16.54
N VAL A 75 2.57 -5.69 17.33
CA VAL A 75 2.70 -5.11 18.67
C VAL A 75 3.45 -6.06 19.58
N ARG A 76 3.18 -7.37 19.45
CA ARG A 76 3.93 -8.42 20.12
C ARG A 76 5.41 -8.43 19.72
N ALA A 77 5.71 -8.35 18.43
CA ALA A 77 7.09 -8.29 17.96
C ALA A 77 7.85 -7.06 18.50
N VAL A 78 7.20 -5.89 18.56
CA VAL A 78 7.82 -4.67 19.12
C VAL A 78 8.05 -4.78 20.62
N LEU A 79 7.14 -5.40 21.37
CA LEU A 79 7.32 -5.64 22.80
C LEU A 79 8.40 -6.69 23.08
N ASP A 80 8.47 -7.74 22.28
CA ASP A 80 9.56 -8.73 22.35
C ASP A 80 10.91 -8.06 22.04
N LEU A 81 10.95 -7.16 21.04
CA LEU A 81 12.13 -6.33 20.76
C LEU A 81 12.46 -5.36 21.90
N TYR A 82 11.47 -4.77 22.56
CA TYR A 82 11.67 -3.90 23.72
C TYR A 82 12.30 -4.66 24.90
N VAL A 83 11.84 -5.88 25.16
CA VAL A 83 12.39 -6.75 26.20
C VAL A 83 13.80 -7.23 25.84
N GLN A 84 14.04 -7.58 24.58
CA GLN A 84 15.35 -8.04 24.10
C GLN A 84 16.37 -6.90 24.02
N TYR A 85 15.92 -5.68 23.70
CA TYR A 85 16.78 -4.51 23.47
C TYR A 85 16.23 -3.25 24.15
N PRO A 86 16.22 -3.18 25.50
CA PRO A 86 15.72 -2.01 26.24
C PRO A 86 16.57 -0.75 25.98
N THR A 87 17.78 -0.92 25.46
CA THR A 87 18.71 0.14 25.07
C THR A 87 18.31 0.88 23.79
N LEU A 88 17.46 0.29 22.94
CA LEU A 88 16.97 0.96 21.72
C LEU A 88 15.88 1.99 22.03
N PHE A 89 15.15 1.79 23.12
CA PHE A 89 13.99 2.61 23.49
C PHE A 89 14.27 3.52 24.71
N SER A 90 15.31 3.21 25.49
CA SER A 90 15.85 4.14 26.49
C SER A 90 16.72 5.17 25.76
N SER A 91 16.10 6.21 25.21
CA SER A 91 16.85 7.35 24.66
C SER A 91 17.77 7.92 25.76
N PRO A 92 19.10 7.85 25.63
CA PRO A 92 19.98 8.55 26.54
C PRO A 92 19.88 10.03 26.19
N HIS A 93 19.16 10.77 27.01
CA HIS A 93 19.12 12.24 27.11
C HIS A 93 19.11 13.04 25.79
N LEU A 94 18.00 13.72 25.58
CA LEU A 94 17.80 14.79 24.63
C LEU A 94 19.00 15.80 24.64
N PRO A 95 19.78 15.98 23.56
CA PRO A 95 20.53 17.21 23.37
C PRO A 95 19.54 18.27 22.89
N THR A 96 18.97 18.99 23.85
CA THR A 96 18.25 20.23 23.58
C THR A 96 19.27 21.23 23.02
N PRO A 97 19.07 21.83 21.84
CA PRO A 97 19.89 22.93 21.38
C PRO A 97 19.48 24.20 22.14
N LEU A 98 20.01 24.37 23.34
CA LEU A 98 20.00 25.64 24.07
C LEU A 98 21.44 26.17 24.13
N PRO A 99 21.68 27.45 23.80
CA PRO A 99 23.02 28.02 23.70
C PRO A 99 23.74 27.99 25.07
N GLN A 100 24.83 27.23 25.13
CA GLN A 100 25.59 26.91 26.34
C GLN A 100 26.67 27.97 26.68
N HIS A 101 26.29 29.20 27.02
CA HIS A 101 27.28 30.22 27.43
C HIS A 101 27.33 30.49 28.96
N LEU A 102 26.77 29.66 29.84
CA LEU A 102 26.70 30.05 31.26
C LEU A 102 26.92 28.98 32.34
N PHE A 103 27.51 27.81 32.04
CA PHE A 103 27.88 26.86 33.10
C PHE A 103 29.33 26.33 32.96
N PRO A 104 30.07 26.22 34.08
CA PRO A 104 31.52 25.95 34.11
C PRO A 104 31.87 24.50 33.70
N PRO A 105 33.12 24.24 33.27
CA PRO A 105 33.50 23.01 32.61
C PRO A 105 33.57 21.84 33.61
N ASN A 106 32.74 20.83 33.42
CA ASN A 106 32.92 19.53 34.08
C ASN A 106 33.96 18.71 33.27
N PRO A 107 35.13 18.36 33.83
CA PRO A 107 36.20 17.71 33.10
C PRO A 107 36.11 16.19 33.24
N ALA A 108 35.08 15.57 32.68
CA ALA A 108 35.05 14.12 32.49
C ALA A 108 33.86 13.75 31.63
N LEU A 109 34.11 13.34 30.38
CA LEU A 109 33.35 12.41 29.53
C LEU A 109 33.54 12.82 28.05
N PRO A 110 34.61 12.37 27.37
CA PRO A 110 34.64 12.42 25.92
C PRO A 110 33.60 11.42 25.39
N SER A 111 32.50 11.92 24.82
CA SER A 111 31.47 11.16 24.11
C SER A 111 31.98 10.57 22.78
N SER A 112 33.23 10.11 22.75
CA SER A 112 33.91 9.68 21.54
C SER A 112 34.91 8.58 21.89
N SER A 113 34.43 7.33 21.90
CA SER A 113 35.25 6.14 22.19
C SER A 113 36.19 5.75 21.02
N LEU A 114 36.47 6.67 20.10
CA LEU A 114 37.35 6.43 18.96
C LEU A 114 38.54 7.38 19.05
N SER A 115 39.74 6.81 18.93
CA SER A 115 40.98 7.57 18.87
C SER A 115 40.95 8.53 17.66
N PRO A 116 41.64 9.67 17.72
CA PRO A 116 41.71 10.59 16.59
C PRO A 116 42.16 9.91 15.30
N ALA A 117 43.10 8.95 15.39
CA ALA A 117 43.56 8.16 14.26
C ALA A 117 42.44 7.31 13.63
N GLU A 118 41.61 6.65 14.44
CA GLU A 118 40.47 5.85 13.94
C GLU A 118 39.36 6.71 13.31
N LYS A 119 39.20 7.95 13.78
CA LYS A 119 38.30 8.92 13.12
C LYS A 119 38.85 9.33 11.76
N PHE A 120 40.16 9.56 11.65
CA PHE A 120 40.75 9.89 10.35
C PHE A 120 40.66 8.71 9.39
N THR A 121 40.88 7.47 9.81
CA THR A 121 40.73 6.30 8.91
C THR A 121 39.30 6.10 8.46
N THR A 122 38.30 6.30 9.34
CA THR A 122 36.88 6.21 8.97
C THR A 122 36.44 7.33 8.04
N ILE A 123 36.93 8.56 8.26
CA ILE A 123 36.70 9.69 7.34
C ILE A 123 37.36 9.42 5.98
N LEU A 124 38.61 8.95 5.96
CA LEU A 124 39.30 8.63 4.71
C LEU A 124 38.61 7.49 3.95
N ALA A 125 38.13 6.47 4.65
CA ALA A 125 37.38 5.36 4.07
C ALA A 125 36.03 5.80 3.48
N THR A 126 35.38 6.81 4.07
CA THR A 126 34.07 7.32 3.63
C THR A 126 34.15 8.53 2.71
N SER A 127 35.33 9.14 2.55
CA SER A 127 35.56 10.35 1.77
C SER A 127 35.07 10.24 0.33
N THR A 128 35.37 9.13 -0.34
CA THR A 128 34.91 8.89 -1.72
C THR A 128 33.40 8.75 -1.81
N ALA A 129 32.76 8.13 -0.80
CA ALA A 129 31.31 8.05 -0.72
C ALA A 129 30.68 9.44 -0.62
N TYR A 130 31.23 10.34 0.20
CA TYR A 130 30.75 11.73 0.28
C TYR A 130 30.87 12.47 -1.05
N GLN A 131 31.98 12.29 -1.77
CA GLN A 131 32.15 12.88 -3.10
C GLN A 131 31.10 12.35 -4.09
N THR A 132 30.84 11.03 -4.08
CA THR A 132 29.80 10.44 -4.93
C THR A 132 28.39 10.84 -4.52
N PHE A 133 28.09 10.99 -3.23
CA PHE A 133 26.79 11.47 -2.77
C PHE A 133 26.59 12.95 -3.09
N SER A 134 27.65 13.76 -2.99
CA SER A 134 27.60 15.16 -3.40
C SER A 134 27.35 15.30 -4.90
N SER A 135 27.97 14.47 -5.74
CA SER A 135 27.71 14.49 -7.19
C SER A 135 26.31 14.00 -7.54
N GLN A 136 25.80 12.98 -6.82
CA GLN A 136 24.41 12.52 -6.97
C GLN A 136 23.41 13.58 -6.51
N LEU A 137 23.65 14.26 -5.39
CA LEU A 137 22.80 15.36 -4.93
C LEU A 137 22.83 16.51 -5.93
N ASN A 138 24.00 16.89 -6.44
CA ASN A 138 24.07 17.92 -7.46
C ASN A 138 23.33 17.49 -8.73
N SER A 139 23.46 16.24 -9.15
CA SER A 139 22.72 15.67 -10.28
C SER A 139 21.19 15.66 -10.07
N ILE A 140 20.71 15.46 -8.83
CA ILE A 140 19.27 15.54 -8.50
C ILE A 140 18.81 17.00 -8.52
N MET A 141 19.63 17.92 -8.00
CA MET A 141 19.35 19.36 -8.03
C MET A 141 19.36 19.91 -9.47
N ASP A 142 20.20 19.35 -10.34
CA ASP A 142 20.30 19.70 -11.76
C ASP A 142 19.20 19.03 -12.60
N SER A 143 18.41 18.11 -12.03
CA SER A 143 17.27 17.52 -12.71
C SER A 143 16.12 18.52 -12.72
N PRO A 144 15.71 19.05 -13.89
CA PRO A 144 14.56 19.95 -13.95
C PRO A 144 13.32 19.19 -13.50
N ILE A 145 12.68 19.66 -12.43
CA ILE A 145 11.37 19.17 -12.00
C ILE A 145 10.46 19.26 -13.24
N PRO A 146 9.86 18.15 -13.70
CA PRO A 146 9.04 18.16 -14.90
C PRO A 146 7.94 19.20 -14.77
N ASN A 147 7.72 19.97 -15.85
CA ASN A 147 6.80 21.09 -15.85
C ASN A 147 5.41 20.64 -15.37
N PRO A 148 4.84 21.25 -14.31
CA PRO A 148 3.56 20.84 -13.75
C PRO A 148 2.40 20.96 -14.75
N ASN A 149 2.55 21.76 -15.82
CA ASN A 149 1.54 21.86 -16.87
C ASN A 149 1.38 20.54 -17.62
N THR A 150 2.46 19.78 -17.86
CA THR A 150 2.37 18.50 -18.58
C THR A 150 1.69 17.44 -17.72
N SER A 151 1.91 17.45 -16.41
CA SER A 151 1.21 16.54 -15.50
C SER A 151 -0.27 16.90 -15.37
N ILE A 152 -0.62 18.19 -15.37
CA ILE A 152 -2.02 18.66 -15.41
C ILE A 152 -2.69 18.23 -16.72
N GLU A 153 -2.02 18.37 -17.86
CA GLU A 153 -2.52 17.91 -19.15
C GLU A 153 -2.78 16.39 -19.16
N LEU A 154 -1.86 15.59 -18.60
CA LEU A 154 -2.05 14.14 -18.46
C LEU A 154 -3.26 13.81 -17.59
N ILE A 155 -3.43 14.50 -16.45
CA ILE A 155 -4.58 14.31 -15.57
C ILE A 155 -5.89 14.67 -16.29
N SER A 156 -5.88 15.72 -17.12
CA SER A 156 -7.05 16.10 -17.92
C SER A 156 -7.44 15.06 -18.97
N LEU A 157 -6.50 14.19 -19.39
CA LEU A 157 -6.73 13.17 -20.41
C LEU A 157 -7.33 11.87 -19.84
N ILE A 158 -7.13 11.59 -18.56
CA ILE A 158 -7.67 10.42 -17.85
C ILE A 158 -9.18 10.21 -18.09
N PRO A 159 -10.07 11.21 -17.93
CA PRO A 159 -11.50 11.00 -18.18
C PRO A 159 -11.81 10.64 -19.63
N ARG A 160 -11.03 11.11 -20.61
CA ARG A 160 -11.20 10.74 -22.02
C ARG A 160 -10.78 9.29 -22.25
N ILE A 161 -9.69 8.85 -21.63
CA ILE A 161 -9.22 7.45 -21.69
C ILE A 161 -10.29 6.52 -21.12
N ASN A 162 -10.79 6.82 -19.92
CA ASN A 162 -11.84 6.00 -19.29
C ASN A 162 -13.12 5.92 -20.14
N LYS A 163 -13.50 7.03 -20.80
CA LYS A 163 -14.66 7.02 -21.71
C LYS A 163 -14.42 6.09 -22.92
N VAL A 164 -13.22 6.13 -23.51
CA VAL A 164 -12.89 5.27 -24.64
C VAL A 164 -12.79 3.80 -24.22
N GLU A 165 -12.26 3.52 -23.03
CA GLU A 165 -12.18 2.18 -22.46
C GLU A 165 -13.58 1.55 -22.31
N LEU A 166 -14.55 2.29 -21.76
CA LEU A 166 -15.93 1.82 -21.66
C LEU A 166 -16.58 1.53 -23.02
N LEU A 167 -16.29 2.35 -24.04
CA LEU A 167 -16.75 2.10 -25.39
C LEU A 167 -16.08 0.87 -26.00
N GLN A 168 -14.78 0.69 -25.76
CA GLN A 168 -14.03 -0.47 -26.22
C GLN A 168 -14.57 -1.77 -25.61
N GLU A 169 -14.89 -1.77 -24.30
CA GLU A 169 -15.52 -2.93 -23.66
C GLU A 169 -16.88 -3.27 -24.28
N ALA A 170 -17.71 -2.25 -24.56
CA ALA A 170 -19.00 -2.44 -25.22
C ALA A 170 -18.83 -3.03 -26.63
N GLN A 171 -17.88 -2.49 -27.42
CA GLN A 171 -17.57 -2.98 -28.75
C GLN A 171 -17.04 -4.41 -28.74
N ILE A 172 -16.18 -4.77 -27.79
CA ILE A 172 -15.65 -6.15 -27.69
C ILE A 172 -16.80 -7.14 -27.41
N LYS A 173 -17.74 -6.76 -26.55
CA LYS A 173 -18.93 -7.59 -26.27
C LYS A 173 -19.76 -7.78 -27.54
N GLU A 174 -20.08 -6.69 -28.25
CA GLU A 174 -20.85 -6.74 -29.50
C GLU A 174 -20.15 -7.57 -30.58
N ILE A 175 -18.84 -7.36 -30.79
CA ILE A 175 -18.05 -8.14 -31.75
C ILE A 175 -18.06 -9.63 -31.37
N SER A 176 -17.96 -9.96 -30.08
CA SER A 176 -18.01 -11.36 -29.64
C SER A 176 -19.38 -12.00 -29.93
N GLU A 177 -20.47 -11.26 -29.79
CA GLU A 177 -21.81 -11.72 -30.10
C GLU A 177 -22.02 -11.88 -31.62
N LEU A 178 -21.58 -10.89 -32.40
CA LEU A 178 -21.64 -10.94 -33.86
C LEU A 178 -20.82 -12.11 -34.41
N ARG A 179 -19.64 -12.38 -33.85
CA ARG A 179 -18.82 -13.56 -34.21
C ARG A 179 -19.54 -14.88 -33.89
N LYS A 180 -20.23 -14.97 -32.75
CA LYS A 180 -21.03 -16.16 -32.42
C LYS A 180 -22.20 -16.34 -33.40
N ARG A 181 -22.88 -15.25 -33.77
CA ARG A 181 -24.00 -15.28 -34.72
C ARG A 181 -23.53 -15.63 -36.13
N SER A 182 -22.42 -15.05 -36.59
CA SER A 182 -21.86 -15.36 -37.91
C SER A 182 -21.37 -16.79 -37.99
N ALA A 183 -20.72 -17.31 -36.93
CA ALA A 183 -20.31 -18.71 -36.87
C ALA A 183 -21.51 -19.66 -37.00
N ARG A 184 -22.61 -19.42 -36.27
CA ARG A 184 -23.84 -20.22 -36.38
C ARG A 184 -24.47 -20.15 -37.76
N LEU A 185 -24.45 -18.98 -38.40
CA LEU A 185 -24.99 -18.82 -39.75
C LEU A 185 -24.14 -19.60 -40.76
N LEU A 186 -22.82 -19.53 -40.66
CA LEU A 186 -21.89 -20.28 -41.50
C LEU A 186 -22.03 -21.79 -41.28
N GLU A 187 -22.15 -22.23 -40.04
CA GLU A 187 -22.41 -23.63 -39.70
C GLU A 187 -23.72 -24.12 -40.34
N ARG A 188 -24.81 -23.36 -40.19
CA ARG A 188 -26.09 -23.69 -40.82
C ARG A 188 -26.00 -23.70 -42.34
N TRP A 189 -25.32 -22.73 -42.94
CA TRP A 189 -25.15 -22.67 -44.39
C TRP A 189 -24.32 -23.85 -44.90
N TYR A 190 -23.27 -24.23 -44.19
CA TYR A 190 -22.45 -25.39 -44.55
C TYR A 190 -23.26 -26.69 -44.43
N LEU A 191 -23.89 -26.94 -43.29
CA LEU A 191 -24.66 -28.18 -43.07
C LEU A 191 -25.87 -28.31 -44.00
N VAL A 192 -26.65 -27.23 -44.18
CA VAL A 192 -27.89 -27.32 -44.97
C VAL A 192 -27.63 -27.07 -46.45
N GLY A 193 -26.81 -26.08 -46.77
CA GLY A 193 -26.57 -25.66 -48.15
C GLY A 193 -25.55 -26.52 -48.85
N VAL A 194 -24.37 -26.71 -48.25
CA VAL A 194 -23.28 -27.46 -48.88
C VAL A 194 -23.46 -28.96 -48.69
N GLU A 195 -23.64 -29.42 -47.46
CA GLU A 195 -23.80 -30.87 -47.18
C GLU A 195 -25.15 -31.37 -47.70
N GLY A 196 -26.27 -30.74 -47.34
CA GLY A 196 -27.55 -31.15 -47.91
C GLY A 196 -27.59 -31.12 -49.45
N GLY A 197 -26.88 -30.17 -50.07
CA GLY A 197 -26.72 -30.10 -51.52
C GLY A 197 -25.84 -31.24 -52.09
N ASN A 198 -24.75 -31.60 -51.41
CA ASN A 198 -23.86 -32.67 -51.83
C ASN A 198 -24.50 -34.06 -51.66
N GLU A 199 -25.28 -34.28 -50.61
CA GLU A 199 -26.03 -35.53 -50.37
C GLU A 199 -27.05 -35.73 -51.49
N CYS A 200 -27.80 -34.68 -51.83
CA CYS A 200 -28.74 -34.70 -52.94
C CYS A 200 -28.01 -35.00 -54.25
N ALA A 201 -26.94 -34.26 -54.57
CA ALA A 201 -26.16 -34.48 -55.79
C ALA A 201 -25.61 -35.91 -55.88
N ALA A 202 -25.12 -36.47 -54.77
CA ALA A 202 -24.63 -37.84 -54.68
C ALA A 202 -25.76 -38.86 -54.92
N GLU A 203 -26.97 -38.65 -54.37
CA GLU A 203 -28.13 -39.51 -54.65
C GLU A 203 -28.48 -39.48 -56.14
N TRP A 204 -28.49 -38.29 -56.75
CA TRP A 204 -28.74 -38.15 -58.19
C TRP A 204 -27.66 -38.86 -59.01
N GLU A 205 -26.38 -38.73 -58.65
CA GLU A 205 -25.26 -39.41 -59.31
C GLU A 205 -25.36 -40.95 -59.19
N GLU A 206 -25.76 -41.46 -58.02
CA GLU A 206 -25.99 -42.90 -57.86
C GLU A 206 -27.11 -43.39 -58.78
N ARG A 207 -28.23 -42.66 -58.81
CA ARG A 207 -29.39 -43.01 -59.64
C ARG A 207 -29.09 -42.92 -61.12
N THR A 208 -28.42 -41.86 -61.58
CA THR A 208 -27.98 -41.75 -62.98
C THR A 208 -26.96 -42.81 -63.31
N GLY A 209 -26.03 -43.14 -62.41
CA GLY A 209 -25.08 -44.24 -62.59
C GLY A 209 -25.73 -45.62 -62.70
N VAL A 210 -26.83 -45.88 -61.97
CA VAL A 210 -27.65 -47.10 -62.17
C VAL A 210 -28.24 -47.13 -63.57
N VAL A 211 -28.83 -46.03 -64.02
CA VAL A 211 -29.44 -45.91 -65.35
C VAL A 211 -28.39 -46.06 -66.44
N GLU A 212 -27.25 -45.38 -66.32
CA GLU A 212 -26.13 -45.46 -67.26
C GLU A 212 -25.58 -46.89 -67.37
N ARG A 213 -25.46 -47.62 -66.25
CA ARG A 213 -25.07 -49.03 -66.26
C ARG A 213 -26.07 -49.92 -66.99
N VAL A 214 -27.37 -49.63 -66.91
CA VAL A 214 -28.41 -50.36 -67.65
C VAL A 214 -28.32 -50.03 -69.14
N VAL A 215 -28.30 -48.74 -69.50
CA VAL A 215 -28.18 -48.28 -70.88
C VAL A 215 -26.91 -48.83 -71.53
N GLY A 216 -25.77 -48.74 -70.86
CA GLY A 216 -24.50 -49.27 -71.34
C GLY A 216 -24.50 -50.79 -71.54
N ARG A 217 -25.27 -51.57 -70.76
CA ARG A 217 -25.48 -53.01 -71.01
C ARG A 217 -26.29 -53.25 -72.28
N VAL A 218 -27.37 -52.49 -72.47
CA VAL A 218 -28.21 -52.58 -73.66
C VAL A 218 -27.43 -52.19 -74.91
N GLU A 219 -26.70 -51.07 -74.88
CA GLU A 219 -25.88 -50.60 -76.00
C GLU A 219 -24.76 -51.58 -76.36
N ARG A 220 -24.13 -52.24 -75.37
CA ARG A 220 -23.14 -53.29 -75.65
C ARG A 220 -23.78 -54.49 -76.34
N GLY A 221 -24.95 -54.95 -75.89
CA GLY A 221 -25.69 -56.02 -76.55
C GLY A 221 -26.03 -55.68 -78.01
N ILE A 222 -26.58 -54.48 -78.25
CA ILE A 222 -26.88 -54.01 -79.62
C ILE A 222 -25.61 -53.95 -80.48
N ARG A 223 -24.48 -53.47 -79.94
CA ARG A 223 -23.22 -53.39 -80.66
C ARG A 223 -22.65 -54.77 -81.00
N GLU A 224 -22.79 -55.74 -80.11
CA GLU A 224 -22.39 -57.14 -80.33
C GLU A 224 -23.26 -57.80 -81.41
N GLU A 225 -24.58 -57.57 -81.39
CA GLU A 225 -25.50 -58.05 -82.44
C GLU A 225 -25.18 -57.43 -83.82
N MET A 226 -24.94 -56.12 -83.89
CA MET A 226 -24.53 -55.46 -85.13
C MET A 226 -23.14 -55.91 -85.62
N GLY A 227 -22.21 -56.23 -84.70
CA GLY A 227 -20.89 -56.76 -85.05
C GLY A 227 -20.91 -58.20 -85.57
N GLN A 228 -21.83 -59.03 -85.07
CA GLN A 228 -22.04 -60.39 -85.56
C GLN A 228 -22.72 -60.42 -86.93
N GLY A 229 -23.63 -59.47 -87.20
CA GLY A 229 -24.27 -59.32 -88.52
C GLY A 229 -23.35 -58.81 -89.65
N VAL A 230 -22.13 -58.37 -89.35
CA VAL A 230 -21.13 -57.92 -90.34
C VAL A 230 -20.09 -59.01 -90.67
N LEU A 231 -20.07 -60.12 -89.91
CA LEU A 231 -19.12 -61.24 -90.07
C LEU A 231 -19.76 -62.56 -90.52
N GLY A 232 -21.05 -62.58 -90.85
CA GLY A 232 -21.76 -63.72 -91.47
C GLY A 232 -22.20 -63.39 -92.89
#